data_AF-A0A7Y2C1S6-F1
#
_entry.id   AF-A0A7Y2C1S6-F1
#
_cell.length_a   1.000
_cell.length_b   1.000
_cell.length_c   1.000
_cell.angle_alpha   90.00
_cell.angle_beta   90.00
_cell.angle_gamma   90.00
#
_symmetry.space_group_name_H-M   'P 1'
#
loop_
_entity.id
_entity.type
_entity.pdbx_description
1 polymer ?
#
loop_
_entity_poly.entity_id
_entity_poly.type
_entity_poly.pdbx_seq_one_letter_code
_entity_poly.pdbx_strand_id
1 'polypeptide(L)'
;MISNFTDLPEEDLSLFLDALPLITVYIAGVDGKIKEGELNWAEKLIKIRQFDFPSALNTYYEMVDDRISDRIDELRKELPGDHEKRREIIEERLSKLNPILGELETHTANNFVASFRSFAKHVARASGGIFGFGSISEKEARIMKLEMFTPIKGQL
;
A
#
# COMPACT_ATOMS: atom_id res chain seq x y z
N MET A 1 -18.69 -14.61 1.63
CA MET A 1 -17.58 -13.77 1.15
C MET A 1 -18.20 -12.51 0.57
N ILE A 2 -17.58 -11.37 0.83
CA ILE A 2 -18.03 -10.06 0.38
C ILE A 2 -17.56 -9.86 -1.07
N SER A 3 -18.49 -9.55 -1.97
CA SER A 3 -18.16 -9.40 -3.39
C SER A 3 -17.55 -8.03 -3.71
N ASN A 4 -17.95 -6.99 -2.98
CA ASN A 4 -17.44 -5.62 -3.15
C ASN A 4 -16.89 -5.08 -1.83
N PHE A 5 -15.67 -4.56 -1.85
CA PHE A 5 -14.99 -4.05 -0.65
C PHE A 5 -15.75 -2.88 0.02
N THR A 6 -16.61 -2.17 -0.71
CA THR A 6 -17.44 -1.09 -0.15
C THR A 6 -18.48 -1.59 0.86
N ASP A 7 -18.75 -2.90 0.88
CA ASP A 7 -19.70 -3.51 1.82
C ASP A 7 -19.02 -3.92 3.15
N LEU A 8 -17.72 -3.65 3.29
CA LEU A 8 -16.99 -3.86 4.55
C LEU A 8 -17.56 -2.95 5.66
N PRO A 9 -17.49 -3.39 6.93
CA PRO A 9 -17.74 -2.51 8.07
C PRO A 9 -16.89 -1.23 7.99
N GLU A 10 -17.40 -0.11 8.52
CA GLU A 10 -16.74 1.19 8.42
C GLU A 10 -15.29 1.18 8.93
N GLU A 11 -15.03 0.49 10.03
CA GLU A 11 -13.69 0.33 10.61
C GLU A 11 -12.74 -0.41 9.64
N ASP A 12 -13.21 -1.50 9.05
CA ASP A 12 -12.43 -2.31 8.10
C ASP A 12 -12.23 -1.57 6.79
N LEU A 13 -13.25 -0.88 6.29
CA LEU A 13 -13.15 -0.04 5.09
C LEU A 13 -12.12 1.08 5.30
N SER A 14 -12.12 1.73 6.46
CA SER A 14 -11.12 2.76 6.78
C SER A 14 -9.70 2.20 6.79
N LEU A 15 -9.49 1.02 7.41
CA LEU A 15 -8.20 0.34 7.39
C LEU A 15 -7.79 -0.04 5.95
N PHE A 16 -8.75 -0.52 5.17
CA PHE A 16 -8.54 -0.94 3.79
C PHE A 16 -8.10 0.24 2.90
N LEU A 17 -8.76 1.40 3.02
CA LEU A 17 -8.40 2.63 2.30
C LEU A 17 -7.07 3.22 2.77
N ASP A 18 -6.63 2.94 4.00
CA ASP A 18 -5.32 3.34 4.52
C ASP A 18 -4.16 2.53 3.92
N ALA A 19 -4.42 1.46 3.15
CA ALA A 19 -3.36 0.59 2.64
C ALA A 19 -2.37 1.31 1.70
N LEU A 20 -2.84 2.11 0.72
CA LEU A 20 -1.91 2.81 -0.19
C LEU A 20 -1.14 3.96 0.48
N PRO A 21 -1.75 4.80 1.36
CA PRO A 21 -0.99 5.75 2.18
C PRO A 21 0.10 5.06 3.02
N LEU A 22 -0.25 3.96 3.70
CA LEU A 22 0.72 3.18 4.50
C LEU A 22 1.83 2.61 3.64
N ILE A 23 1.52 2.00 2.48
CA ILE A 23 2.51 1.49 1.53
C ILE A 23 3.40 2.63 1.02
N THR A 24 2.84 3.80 0.74
CA THR A 24 3.61 4.96 0.29
C THR A 24 4.65 5.37 1.33
N VAL A 25 4.23 5.55 2.58
CA VAL A 25 5.13 5.91 3.70
C VAL A 25 6.15 4.80 3.97
N TYR A 26 5.74 3.54 3.83
CA TYR A 26 6.60 2.37 4.00
C TYR A 26 7.73 2.36 2.98
N ILE A 27 7.42 2.63 1.71
CA ILE A 27 8.40 2.64 0.61
C ILE A 27 9.25 3.92 0.60
N ALA A 28 8.65 5.10 0.80
CA ALA A 28 9.38 6.37 0.83
C ALA A 28 10.30 6.48 2.05
N GLY A 29 9.96 5.81 3.15
CA GLY A 29 10.70 5.89 4.41
C GLY A 29 11.88 4.94 4.55
N VAL A 30 12.21 4.15 3.51
CA VAL A 30 13.19 3.03 3.58
C VAL A 30 14.60 3.51 3.88
N ASP A 31 15.05 4.60 3.25
CA ASP A 31 16.37 5.20 3.48
C ASP A 31 16.40 6.12 4.72
N GLY A 32 15.30 6.12 5.48
CA GLY A 32 15.08 6.97 6.65
C GLY A 32 14.55 8.36 6.35
N LYS A 33 14.41 8.77 5.08
CA LYS A 33 13.93 10.10 4.69
C LYS A 33 12.84 10.00 3.62
N ILE A 34 11.61 10.30 4.03
CA ILE A 34 10.50 10.50 3.11
C ILE A 34 10.73 11.80 2.34
N LYS A 35 10.89 11.70 1.02
CA LYS A 35 11.06 12.86 0.12
C LYS A 35 9.74 13.20 -0.55
N GLU A 36 9.50 14.48 -0.74
CA GLU A 36 8.29 14.99 -1.39
C GLU A 36 8.09 14.41 -2.82
N GLY A 37 9.17 14.19 -3.57
CA GLY A 37 9.10 13.54 -4.87
C GLY A 37 8.55 12.10 -4.84
N GLU A 38 8.75 11.37 -3.73
CA GLU A 38 8.25 10.00 -3.56
C GLU A 38 6.75 10.00 -3.27
N LEU A 39 6.29 10.99 -2.50
CA LEU A 39 4.88 11.21 -2.21
C LEU A 39 4.12 11.65 -3.47
N ASN A 40 4.63 12.66 -4.16
CA ASN A 40 4.03 13.18 -5.40
C ASN A 40 3.94 12.09 -6.48
N TRP A 41 4.92 11.19 -6.53
CA TRP A 41 4.85 10.05 -7.44
C TRP A 41 3.77 9.04 -7.06
N ALA A 42 3.62 8.73 -5.77
CA ALA A 42 2.57 7.84 -5.29
C ALA A 42 1.18 8.40 -5.61
N GLU A 43 0.93 9.68 -5.35
CA GLU A 43 -0.31 10.37 -5.71
C GLU A 43 -0.57 10.32 -7.23
N LYS A 44 0.45 10.61 -8.03
CA LYS A 44 0.34 10.52 -9.50
C LYS A 44 0.03 9.10 -9.97
N LEU A 45 0.63 8.09 -9.35
CA LEU A 45 0.41 6.68 -9.70
C LEU A 45 -1.01 6.23 -9.36
N ILE A 46 -1.59 6.71 -8.25
CA ILE A 46 -3.00 6.47 -7.93
C ILE A 46 -3.89 7.00 -9.04
N LYS A 47 -3.69 8.26 -9.45
CA LYS A 47 -4.46 8.88 -10.54
C LYS A 47 -4.36 8.10 -11.84
N ILE A 48 -3.18 7.64 -12.22
CA ILE A 48 -3.00 6.80 -13.42
C ILE A 48 -3.83 5.50 -13.29
N ARG A 49 -3.75 4.85 -12.13
CA ARG A 49 -4.42 3.56 -11.90
C ARG A 49 -5.93 3.67 -11.77
N GLN A 50 -6.48 4.84 -11.47
CA GLN A 50 -7.92 5.07 -11.60
C GLN A 50 -8.39 4.78 -13.04
N PHE A 51 -7.65 5.19 -14.07
CA PHE A 51 -8.10 5.06 -15.46
C PHE A 51 -7.77 3.70 -16.11
N ASP A 52 -6.90 2.89 -15.49
CA ASP A 52 -6.36 1.65 -16.08
C ASP A 52 -7.13 0.37 -15.69
N PHE A 53 -8.11 0.43 -14.78
CA PHE A 53 -8.84 -0.75 -14.28
C PHE A 53 -10.38 -0.62 -14.43
N PRO A 54 -11.08 -1.49 -15.16
CA PRO A 54 -12.54 -1.39 -15.36
C PRO A 54 -13.40 -1.98 -14.21
N SER A 55 -12.86 -2.17 -13.00
CA SER A 55 -13.49 -2.95 -11.91
C SER A 55 -13.34 -2.29 -10.52
N ALA A 56 -13.72 -2.98 -9.43
CA ALA A 56 -13.64 -2.53 -8.03
C ALA A 56 -12.31 -1.87 -7.63
N LEU A 57 -11.21 -2.16 -8.34
CA LEU A 57 -9.93 -1.48 -8.16
C LEU A 57 -9.99 0.02 -8.51
N ASN A 58 -10.71 0.41 -9.57
CA ASN A 58 -10.87 1.83 -9.93
C ASN A 58 -11.59 2.59 -8.82
N THR A 59 -12.74 2.09 -8.34
CA THR A 59 -13.46 2.70 -7.21
C THR A 59 -12.57 2.82 -5.98
N TYR A 60 -11.77 1.80 -5.69
CA TYR A 60 -10.80 1.88 -4.60
C TYR A 60 -9.75 2.99 -4.80
N TYR A 61 -9.16 3.10 -5.99
CA TYR A 61 -8.19 4.16 -6.28
C TYR A 61 -8.82 5.56 -6.28
N GLU A 62 -10.09 5.70 -6.67
CA GLU A 62 -10.85 6.95 -6.55
C GLU A 62 -11.02 7.35 -5.08
N MET A 63 -11.54 6.45 -4.25
CA MET A 63 -11.74 6.71 -2.82
C MET A 63 -10.44 7.03 -2.07
N VAL A 64 -9.30 6.46 -2.50
CA VAL A 64 -8.01 6.76 -1.88
C VAL A 64 -7.43 8.09 -2.37
N ASP A 65 -7.59 8.45 -3.65
CA ASP A 65 -7.07 9.72 -4.20
C ASP A 65 -7.64 10.95 -3.48
N ASP A 66 -8.92 10.90 -3.13
CA ASP A 66 -9.62 11.96 -2.41
C ASP A 66 -9.01 12.26 -1.02
N ARG A 67 -8.22 11.34 -0.46
CA ARG A 67 -7.71 11.43 0.92
C ARG A 67 -6.22 11.18 1.09
N ILE A 68 -5.50 10.77 0.03
CA ILE A 68 -4.13 10.28 0.19
C ILE A 68 -3.17 11.34 0.72
N SER A 69 -3.27 12.58 0.23
CA SER A 69 -2.34 13.65 0.60
C SER A 69 -2.44 13.97 2.10
N ASP A 70 -3.67 14.22 2.56
CA ASP A 70 -3.96 14.47 3.97
C ASP A 70 -3.56 13.28 4.84
N ARG A 71 -3.88 12.05 4.40
CA ARG A 71 -3.57 10.84 5.18
C ARG A 71 -2.06 10.61 5.30
N ILE A 72 -1.28 10.86 4.25
CA ILE A 72 0.18 10.78 4.32
C ILE A 72 0.73 11.79 5.33
N ASP A 73 0.23 13.01 5.33
CA ASP A 73 0.67 14.05 6.27
C ASP A 73 0.29 13.74 7.72
N GLU A 74 -0.87 13.14 7.95
CA GLU A 74 -1.24 12.58 9.25
C GLU A 74 -0.29 11.46 9.67
N LEU A 75 -0.05 10.47 8.80
CA LEU A 75 0.86 9.36 9.08
C LEU A 75 2.28 9.86 9.41
N ARG A 76 2.75 10.94 8.77
CA ARG A 76 4.06 11.55 9.08
C ARG A 76 4.11 12.16 10.49
N LYS A 77 2.99 12.62 11.03
CA LYS A 77 2.87 13.17 12.39
C LYS A 77 2.67 12.06 13.43
N GLU A 78 1.90 11.03 13.08
CA GLU A 78 1.59 9.88 13.94
C GLU A 78 2.80 8.94 14.13
N LEU A 79 3.54 8.69 13.05
CA LEU A 79 4.56 7.65 13.03
C LEU A 79 5.91 8.17 13.57
N PRO A 80 6.71 7.31 14.22
CA PRO A 80 8.03 7.69 14.68
C PRO A 80 8.95 8.18 13.54
N GLY A 81 9.80 9.16 13.85
CA GLY A 81 10.89 9.57 12.95
C GLY A 81 11.91 8.45 12.72
N ASP A 82 12.08 7.57 13.71
CA ASP A 82 12.90 6.36 13.59
C ASP A 82 12.34 5.42 12.53
N HIS A 83 13.14 5.17 11.49
CA HIS A 83 12.71 4.43 10.32
C HIS A 83 12.41 2.96 10.61
N GLU A 84 13.10 2.35 11.57
CA GLU A 84 12.91 0.94 11.89
C GLU A 84 11.63 0.74 12.71
N LYS A 85 11.40 1.59 13.72
CA LYS A 85 10.14 1.59 14.47
C LYS A 85 8.95 1.93 13.58
N ARG A 86 9.12 2.92 12.69
CA ARG A 86 8.08 3.26 11.69
C ARG A 86 7.77 2.06 10.81
N ARG A 87 8.78 1.35 10.33
CA ARG A 87 8.64 0.14 9.51
C ARG A 87 7.83 -0.93 10.23
N GLU A 88 8.21 -1.26 11.47
CA GLU A 88 7.52 -2.27 12.29
C GLU A 88 6.04 -1.92 12.52
N ILE A 89 5.74 -0.67 12.85
CA ILE A 89 4.37 -0.20 13.05
C ILE A 89 3.55 -0.29 11.75
N ILE A 90 4.14 0.09 10.61
CA ILE A 90 3.44 0.00 9.33
C ILE A 90 3.21 -1.46 8.93
N GLU A 91 4.20 -2.35 9.13
CA GLU A 91 4.04 -3.79 8.90
C GLU A 91 2.91 -4.37 9.75
N GLU A 92 2.83 -4.00 11.02
CA GLU A 92 1.73 -4.39 11.91
C GLU A 92 0.39 -3.88 11.37
N ARG A 93 0.28 -2.60 11.01
CA ARG A 93 -0.96 -2.01 10.46
C ARG A 93 -1.38 -2.69 9.15
N LEU A 94 -0.46 -2.91 8.22
CA LEU A 94 -0.73 -3.60 6.96
C LEU A 94 -1.11 -5.07 7.17
N SER A 95 -0.54 -5.73 8.19
CA SER A 95 -0.91 -7.11 8.51
C SER A 95 -2.35 -7.27 8.98
N LYS A 96 -2.95 -6.22 9.56
CA LYS A 96 -4.38 -6.19 9.97
C LYS A 96 -5.33 -6.26 8.77
N LEU A 97 -4.84 -6.03 7.56
CA LEU A 97 -5.61 -6.21 6.33
C LEU A 97 -5.78 -7.69 5.95
N ASN A 98 -4.97 -8.61 6.48
CA ASN A 98 -5.10 -10.04 6.18
C ASN A 98 -6.49 -10.61 6.51
N PRO A 99 -7.06 -10.41 7.72
CA PRO A 99 -8.43 -10.86 8.00
C PRO A 99 -9.46 -10.19 7.08
N ILE A 100 -9.36 -8.88 6.83
CA ILE A 100 -10.26 -8.11 5.95
C ILE A 100 -10.25 -8.69 4.52
N LEU A 101 -9.05 -8.93 3.97
CA LEU A 101 -8.86 -9.56 2.67
C LEU A 101 -9.42 -10.99 2.64
N GLY A 102 -9.44 -11.69 3.77
CA GLY A 102 -10.03 -13.02 3.91
C GLY A 102 -11.57 -13.04 3.90
N GLU A 103 -12.22 -11.90 4.15
CA GLU A 103 -13.67 -11.77 4.05
C GLU A 103 -14.14 -11.55 2.60
N LEU A 104 -13.28 -10.97 1.77
CA LEU A 104 -13.54 -10.73 0.35
C LEU A 104 -13.55 -12.03 -0.45
N GLU A 105 -14.29 -12.02 -1.57
CA GLU A 105 -14.19 -13.06 -2.58
C GLU A 105 -12.72 -13.29 -2.99
N THR A 106 -12.31 -14.56 -3.10
CA THR A 106 -10.89 -14.94 -3.31
C THR A 106 -10.26 -14.22 -4.50
N HIS A 107 -10.98 -14.12 -5.62
CA HIS A 107 -10.49 -13.42 -6.81
C HIS A 107 -10.27 -11.93 -6.54
N THR A 108 -11.22 -11.29 -5.85
CA THR A 108 -11.15 -9.88 -5.44
C THR A 108 -9.97 -9.63 -4.51
N ALA A 109 -9.81 -10.44 -3.47
CA ALA A 109 -8.70 -10.34 -2.52
C ALA A 109 -7.34 -10.46 -3.22
N ASN A 110 -7.18 -11.44 -4.12
CA ASN A 110 -5.96 -11.63 -4.89
C ASN A 110 -5.65 -10.43 -5.80
N ASN A 111 -6.67 -9.84 -6.44
CA ASN A 111 -6.50 -8.64 -7.25
C ASN A 111 -6.01 -7.45 -6.43
N PHE A 112 -6.53 -7.26 -5.21
CA PHE A 112 -6.06 -6.21 -4.30
C PHE A 112 -4.62 -6.43 -3.85
N VAL A 113 -4.25 -7.64 -3.39
CA VAL A 113 -2.86 -7.94 -2.98
C VAL A 113 -1.89 -7.75 -4.16
N ALA A 114 -2.26 -8.20 -5.36
CA ALA A 114 -1.46 -7.99 -6.56
C ALA A 114 -1.32 -6.49 -6.90
N SER A 115 -2.41 -5.73 -6.76
CA SER A 115 -2.45 -4.28 -6.96
C SER A 115 -1.52 -3.55 -5.98
N PHE A 116 -1.56 -3.90 -4.69
CA PHE A 116 -0.70 -3.35 -3.63
C PHE A 116 0.78 -3.61 -3.88
N ARG A 117 1.14 -4.87 -4.20
CA ARG A 117 2.54 -5.23 -4.54
C ARG A 117 3.03 -4.50 -5.79
N SER A 118 2.18 -4.42 -6.80
CA SER A 118 2.48 -3.66 -8.02
C SER A 118 2.65 -2.17 -7.70
N PHE A 119 1.82 -1.60 -6.83
CA PHE A 119 1.90 -0.21 -6.42
C PHE A 119 3.24 0.08 -5.71
N ALA A 120 3.56 -0.69 -4.68
CA ALA A 120 4.83 -0.58 -3.95
C ALA A 120 6.03 -0.62 -4.88
N LYS A 121 6.04 -1.57 -5.83
CA LYS A 121 7.11 -1.69 -6.83
C LYS A 121 7.27 -0.45 -7.71
N HIS A 122 6.18 0.20 -8.11
CA HIS A 122 6.24 1.39 -8.95
C HIS A 122 6.64 2.64 -8.15
N VAL A 123 6.16 2.80 -6.91
CA VAL A 123 6.61 3.87 -6.02
C VAL A 123 8.11 3.75 -5.78
N ALA A 124 8.59 2.54 -5.50
CA ALA A 124 9.99 2.31 -5.21
C ALA A 124 10.93 2.52 -6.41
N ARG A 125 10.42 2.34 -7.65
CA ARG A 125 11.18 2.60 -8.88
C ARG A 125 11.33 4.07 -9.19
N ALA A 126 10.30 4.87 -8.92
CA ALA A 126 10.29 6.28 -9.28
C ALA A 126 10.95 7.19 -8.24
N SER A 127 11.04 6.74 -6.99
CA SER A 127 11.80 7.43 -5.95
C SER A 127 13.28 7.59 -6.29
N GLY A 128 13.82 6.81 -7.24
CA GLY A 128 15.19 6.94 -7.78
C GLY A 128 16.31 6.65 -6.77
N GLY A 129 16.01 6.68 -5.46
CA GLY A 129 16.95 6.50 -4.36
C GLY A 129 17.03 5.09 -3.81
N ILE A 130 15.99 4.27 -4.01
CA ILE A 130 15.96 2.89 -3.49
C ILE A 130 16.65 1.92 -4.47
N PHE A 131 16.81 2.31 -5.75
CA PHE A 131 17.30 1.42 -6.83
C PHE A 131 18.20 2.10 -7.89
N GLY A 132 18.92 3.17 -7.54
CA GLY A 132 19.94 3.70 -8.44
C GLY A 132 21.11 2.73 -8.57
N PHE A 133 21.29 2.08 -9.74
CA PHE A 133 22.47 1.31 -10.24
C PHE A 133 23.28 0.40 -9.28
N GLY A 134 22.86 0.19 -8.03
CA GLY A 134 23.57 -0.54 -6.98
C GLY A 134 22.68 -1.57 -6.28
N SER A 135 23.31 -2.53 -5.63
CA SER A 135 22.75 -3.74 -5.03
C SER A 135 21.52 -3.46 -4.15
N ILE A 136 20.41 -4.14 -4.44
CA ILE A 136 19.24 -4.21 -3.56
C ILE A 136 19.62 -5.00 -2.30
N SER A 137 19.48 -4.43 -1.10
CA SER A 137 19.65 -5.24 0.11
C SER A 137 18.48 -6.22 0.26
N GLU A 138 18.73 -7.35 0.91
CA GLU A 138 17.69 -8.37 1.13
C GLU A 138 16.47 -7.81 1.89
N LYS A 139 16.71 -6.85 2.80
CA LYS A 139 15.68 -6.15 3.57
C LYS A 139 14.79 -5.28 2.68
N GLU A 140 15.40 -4.52 1.76
CA GLU A 140 14.66 -3.69 0.78
C GLU A 140 13.86 -4.55 -0.21
N ALA A 141 14.40 -5.71 -0.60
CA ALA A 141 13.67 -6.66 -1.43
C ALA A 141 12.41 -7.21 -0.73
N ARG A 142 12.48 -7.48 0.58
CA ARG A 142 11.30 -7.91 1.37
C ARG A 142 10.24 -6.82 1.47
N ILE A 143 10.67 -5.59 1.72
CA ILE A 143 9.81 -4.39 1.80
C ILE A 143 8.98 -4.26 0.51
N MET A 144 9.61 -4.38 -0.67
CA MET A 144 8.89 -4.30 -1.95
C MET A 144 7.87 -5.42 -2.17
N LYS A 145 8.12 -6.62 -1.63
CA LYS A 145 7.24 -7.78 -1.79
C LYS A 145 6.02 -7.71 -0.88
N LEU A 146 6.03 -6.82 0.11
CA LEU A 146 4.99 -6.69 1.13
C LEU A 146 4.69 -8.08 1.75
N GLU A 147 5.72 -8.72 2.31
CA GLU A 147 5.64 -10.11 2.82
C GLU A 147 4.69 -10.27 4.02
N MET A 148 4.25 -9.16 4.63
CA MET A 148 3.21 -9.17 5.66
C MET A 148 1.83 -9.56 5.12
N PHE A 149 1.59 -9.45 3.81
CA PHE A 149 0.38 -9.99 3.18
C PHE A 149 0.51 -11.48 2.97
N THR A 150 -0.32 -12.23 3.68
CA THR A 150 -0.40 -13.68 3.54
C THR A 150 -0.98 -14.07 2.19
N PRO A 151 -0.54 -15.20 1.60
CA PRO A 151 -1.21 -15.74 0.42
C PRO A 151 -2.68 -16.03 0.75
N ILE A 152 -3.60 -15.46 -0.05
CA ILE A 152 -5.01 -15.76 0.06
C ILE A 152 -5.20 -17.21 -0.42
N LYS A 153 -5.44 -18.13 0.52
CA LYS A 153 -5.66 -19.54 0.21
C LYS A 153 -7.10 -19.71 -0.30
N GLY A 154 -7.26 -19.75 -1.62
CA GLY A 154 -8.52 -20.06 -2.29
C GLY A 154 -8.29 -20.62 -3.71
N GLN A 155 -8.45 -21.94 -3.79
CA GLN A 155 -8.58 -22.88 -4.91
C GLN A 155 -7.71 -22.71 -6.18
N LEU A 156 -6.86 -23.73 -6.39
CA LEU A 156 -6.49 -24.27 -7.71
C LEU A 156 -7.75 -24.60 -8.53
#